data_AF-C9ZA39-F1
#
_entry.id   AF-C9ZA39-F1
#
_cell.length_a   1.000
_cell.length_b   1.000
_cell.length_c   1.000
_cell.angle_alpha   90.00
_cell.angle_beta   90.00
_cell.angle_gamma   90.00
#
_symmetry.space_group_name_H-M   'P 1'
#
loop_
_entity.id
_entity.type
_entity.pdbx_description
1 polymer ?
#
loop_
_entity_poly.entity_id
_entity_poly.type
_entity_poly.pdbx_seq_one_letter_code
_entity_poly.pdbx_strand_id
1 'polypeptide(L)'
;MRMGGTQVGTRGFFFAPTVITGARQSDRIVQEEVFGPVLTVQSFQHEAEAVAMANGAPCSLAAGVWMRDHGTADRLSRDLDFGCVWTNAHLPFVSEMPHGGFGASGYGKDLSGYGFDDYTRIKHVMILVGHDALQRCRGPREPPPGSAGAPSPTFRPCKSGVREAVLAPGVGPDRGREPTSPTRGSSMPHRDTTARRPPLPTGWRRLAARLPILLFRIGLGFLFGKRLLLLHHVGRISGLGRMVVPEVVSYDPANASWIIASGFGPKADWYQNLLEQPKTLTQFGNRPHAVTAHFLTPDEGADIMADYARRHPRTAHRLCAYLGLPVDGGEAAYRDAGRAIPFVRLDTAVRHPIPSLGEGAPRAARHGGGGVPASLVVSP
;
A
#
# COMPACT_ATOMS: atom_id res chain seq x y z
N MET A 1 -8.58 -33.72 24.40
CA MET A 1 -7.87 -33.67 25.70
C MET A 1 -7.19 -32.31 25.79
N ARG A 2 -7.21 -31.67 26.96
CA ARG A 2 -6.54 -30.39 27.20
C ARG A 2 -5.55 -30.55 28.34
N MET A 3 -4.29 -30.27 28.09
CA MET A 3 -3.24 -30.15 29.12
C MET A 3 -2.87 -28.67 29.24
N GLY A 4 -2.60 -28.18 30.45
CA GLY A 4 -2.30 -26.76 30.71
C GLY A 4 -3.54 -25.87 30.67
N GLY A 5 -3.39 -24.66 30.13
CA GLY A 5 -4.48 -23.72 29.92
C GLY A 5 -4.85 -22.90 31.15
N THR A 6 -3.92 -22.73 32.08
CA THR A 6 -4.08 -22.00 33.33
C THR A 6 -2.95 -20.99 33.52
N GLN A 7 -3.21 -19.96 34.33
CA GLN A 7 -2.17 -19.06 34.81
C GLN A 7 -1.22 -19.81 35.75
N VAL A 8 0.07 -19.49 35.68
CA VAL A 8 1.09 -20.04 36.58
C VAL A 8 1.48 -18.97 37.60
N GLY A 9 1.33 -19.29 38.89
CA GLY A 9 1.65 -18.38 40.00
C GLY A 9 0.63 -17.25 40.18
N THR A 10 0.90 -16.37 41.16
CA THR A 10 -0.01 -15.28 41.55
C THR A 10 0.45 -13.89 41.08
N ARG A 11 1.61 -13.79 40.40
CA ARG A 11 2.18 -12.54 39.89
C ARG A 11 2.77 -12.75 38.48
N GLY A 12 2.76 -11.69 37.65
CA GLY A 12 3.25 -11.73 36.26
C GLY A 12 2.23 -12.29 35.26
N PHE A 13 2.61 -12.31 33.97
CA PHE A 13 1.78 -12.78 32.85
C PHE A 13 2.19 -14.18 32.37
N PHE A 14 2.32 -15.13 33.30
CA PHE A 14 2.74 -16.50 33.00
C PHE A 14 1.55 -17.40 32.68
N PHE A 15 1.61 -18.08 31.54
CA PHE A 15 0.59 -19.03 31.10
C PHE A 15 1.21 -20.40 30.88
N ALA A 16 0.58 -21.46 31.37
CA ALA A 16 1.09 -22.82 31.24
C ALA A 16 1.14 -23.24 29.76
N PRO A 17 2.21 -23.93 29.31
CA PRO A 17 2.22 -24.58 28.00
C PRO A 17 0.98 -25.46 27.85
N THR A 18 0.23 -25.22 26.78
CA THR A 18 -1.11 -25.78 26.60
C THR A 18 -1.15 -26.58 25.32
N VAL A 19 -1.59 -27.84 25.41
CA VAL A 19 -1.84 -28.69 24.24
C VAL A 19 -3.32 -29.00 24.17
N ILE A 20 -3.92 -28.73 23.02
CA ILE A 20 -5.34 -28.94 22.73
C ILE A 20 -5.46 -29.97 21.64
N THR A 21 -6.06 -31.12 21.95
CA THR A 21 -6.37 -32.16 20.98
C THR A 21 -7.87 -32.26 20.73
N GLY A 22 -8.26 -32.67 19.51
CA GLY A 22 -9.66 -32.84 19.13
C GLY A 22 -10.36 -31.54 18.72
N ALA A 23 -9.59 -30.47 18.44
CA ALA A 23 -10.13 -29.26 17.84
C ALA A 23 -10.57 -29.53 16.39
N ARG A 24 -11.72 -28.99 16.01
CA ARG A 24 -12.20 -29.04 14.63
C ARG A 24 -11.51 -27.95 13.83
N GLN A 25 -11.36 -28.16 12.52
CA GLN A 25 -10.69 -27.21 11.65
C GLN A 25 -11.30 -25.81 11.71
N SER A 26 -12.64 -25.71 11.86
CA SER A 26 -13.36 -24.44 11.96
C SER A 26 -13.37 -23.81 13.35
N ASP A 27 -12.80 -24.45 14.37
CA ASP A 27 -12.75 -23.87 15.71
C ASP A 27 -11.79 -22.67 15.73
N ARG A 28 -12.16 -21.60 16.44
CA ARG A 28 -11.38 -20.35 16.51
C ARG A 28 -9.92 -20.58 16.94
N ILE A 29 -9.68 -21.56 17.81
CA ILE A 29 -8.34 -21.89 18.30
C ILE A 29 -7.39 -22.41 17.20
N VAL A 30 -7.93 -22.91 16.09
CA VAL A 30 -7.18 -23.35 14.91
C VAL A 30 -7.06 -22.21 13.88
N GLN A 31 -8.10 -21.38 13.76
CA GLN A 31 -8.23 -20.36 12.71
C GLN A 31 -7.61 -19.01 13.08
N GLU A 32 -7.47 -18.70 14.37
CA GLU A 32 -6.96 -17.43 14.87
C GLU A 32 -5.63 -17.63 15.60
N GLU A 33 -4.70 -16.69 15.38
CA GLU A 33 -3.42 -16.68 16.08
C GLU A 33 -3.59 -16.36 17.57
N VAL A 34 -3.04 -17.23 18.43
CA VAL A 34 -3.12 -17.07 19.89
C VAL A 34 -1.95 -16.24 20.45
N PHE A 35 -0.79 -16.27 19.81
CA PHE A 35 0.46 -15.63 20.25
C PHE A 35 0.90 -15.98 21.70
N GLY A 36 0.46 -17.15 22.18
CA GLY A 36 0.78 -17.69 23.49
C GLY A 36 1.28 -19.14 23.39
N PRO A 37 1.68 -19.76 24.50
CA PRO A 37 2.23 -21.11 24.49
C PRO A 37 1.11 -22.16 24.36
N VAL A 38 0.35 -22.10 23.27
CA VAL A 38 -0.82 -22.95 22.99
C VAL A 38 -0.62 -23.64 21.65
N LEU A 39 -0.62 -24.99 21.66
CA LEU A 39 -0.49 -25.84 20.48
C LEU A 39 -1.79 -26.63 20.27
N THR A 40 -2.35 -26.56 19.06
CA THR A 40 -3.43 -27.45 18.62
C THR A 40 -2.84 -28.66 17.90
N VAL A 41 -3.39 -29.85 18.15
CA VAL A 41 -3.01 -31.09 17.46
C VAL A 41 -4.25 -31.69 16.82
N GLN A 42 -4.17 -31.88 15.51
CA GLN A 42 -5.20 -32.49 14.69
C GLN A 42 -4.60 -33.66 13.89
N SER A 43 -5.40 -34.70 13.68
CA SER A 43 -5.03 -35.86 12.87
C SER A 43 -5.60 -35.73 11.47
N PHE A 44 -4.88 -36.24 10.48
CA PHE A 44 -5.35 -36.43 9.11
C PHE A 44 -5.02 -37.87 8.68
N GLN A 45 -5.64 -38.33 7.60
CA GLN A 45 -5.42 -39.69 7.07
C GLN A 45 -4.64 -39.69 5.75
N HIS A 46 -4.64 -38.57 5.02
CA HIS A 46 -4.09 -38.48 3.66
C HIS A 46 -3.29 -37.19 3.49
N GLU A 47 -2.27 -37.21 2.63
CA GLU A 47 -1.44 -36.03 2.29
C GLU A 47 -2.29 -34.82 1.85
N ALA A 48 -3.22 -35.05 0.92
CA ALA A 48 -4.12 -34.01 0.41
C ALA A 48 -5.03 -33.39 1.47
N GLU A 49 -5.42 -34.16 2.49
CA GLU A 49 -6.21 -33.67 3.62
C GLU A 49 -5.37 -32.75 4.50
N ALA A 50 -4.12 -33.12 4.78
CA ALA A 50 -3.20 -32.28 5.54
C ALA A 50 -2.96 -30.93 4.85
N VAL A 51 -2.72 -30.94 3.53
CA VAL A 51 -2.53 -29.72 2.73
C VAL A 51 -3.80 -28.86 2.76
N ALA A 52 -4.97 -29.46 2.56
CA ALA A 52 -6.24 -28.73 2.60
C ALA A 52 -6.51 -28.10 3.97
N MET A 53 -6.18 -28.81 5.06
CA MET A 53 -6.27 -28.26 6.42
C MET A 53 -5.28 -27.11 6.62
N ALA A 54 -4.04 -27.26 6.18
CA ALA A 54 -3.00 -26.25 6.35
C ALA A 54 -3.30 -24.95 5.58
N ASN A 55 -3.58 -25.07 4.28
CA ASN A 55 -3.87 -23.95 3.40
C ASN A 55 -5.27 -23.35 3.68
N GLY A 56 -6.12 -24.04 4.45
CA GLY A 56 -7.41 -23.53 4.90
C GLY A 56 -7.32 -22.54 6.06
N ALA A 57 -6.14 -22.35 6.66
CA ALA A 57 -5.92 -21.31 7.65
C ALA A 57 -5.72 -19.94 6.96
N PRO A 58 -6.21 -18.83 7.53
CA PRO A 58 -6.06 -17.50 6.91
C PRO A 58 -4.60 -17.03 6.83
N CYS A 59 -3.76 -17.49 7.76
CA CYS A 59 -2.37 -17.09 7.89
C CYS A 59 -1.47 -18.12 7.19
N SER A 60 -0.50 -17.63 6.41
CA SER A 60 0.41 -18.44 5.60
C SER A 60 1.86 -17.94 5.67
N LEU A 61 2.34 -17.66 6.89
CA LEU A 61 3.73 -17.25 7.11
C LEU A 61 4.68 -18.42 6.90
N ALA A 62 4.53 -19.48 7.71
CA ALA A 62 5.42 -20.62 7.63
C ALA A 62 4.78 -21.97 7.97
N ALA A 63 5.32 -23.03 7.38
CA ALA A 63 4.96 -24.41 7.66
C ALA A 63 6.21 -25.27 7.88
N GLY A 64 6.04 -26.40 8.58
CA GLY A 64 7.08 -27.38 8.85
C GLY A 64 6.58 -28.79 8.55
N VAL A 65 7.26 -29.50 7.66
CA VAL A 65 6.96 -30.88 7.27
C VAL A 65 7.94 -31.83 7.96
N TRP A 66 7.44 -32.75 8.77
CA TRP A 66 8.26 -33.74 9.49
C TRP A 66 7.99 -35.13 8.97
N MET A 67 8.99 -35.72 8.30
CA MET A 67 8.85 -37.02 7.68
C MET A 67 10.16 -37.65 7.21
N ARG A 68 10.12 -38.95 6.90
CA ARG A 68 11.29 -39.70 6.42
C ARG A 68 11.42 -39.74 4.89
N ASP A 69 10.30 -39.84 4.17
CA ASP A 69 10.32 -39.94 2.72
C ASP A 69 10.56 -38.55 2.08
N HIS A 70 11.56 -38.44 1.22
CA HIS A 70 11.91 -37.16 0.62
C HIS A 70 10.94 -36.77 -0.50
N GLY A 71 10.36 -37.75 -1.20
CA GLY A 71 9.44 -37.50 -2.30
C GLY A 71 8.15 -36.83 -1.85
N THR A 72 7.56 -37.28 -0.74
CA THR A 72 6.42 -36.61 -0.12
C THR A 72 6.83 -35.27 0.51
N ALA A 73 8.05 -35.13 1.05
CA ALA A 73 8.48 -33.84 1.60
C ALA A 73 8.55 -32.76 0.52
N ASP A 74 9.07 -33.10 -0.67
CA ASP A 74 9.11 -32.23 -1.84
C ASP A 74 7.70 -31.91 -2.37
N ARG A 75 6.79 -32.90 -2.44
CA ARG A 75 5.39 -32.66 -2.83
C ARG A 75 4.65 -31.75 -1.86
N LEU A 76 4.72 -32.04 -0.57
CA LEU A 76 4.12 -31.20 0.47
C LEU A 76 4.71 -29.78 0.44
N SER A 77 6.03 -29.64 0.28
CA SER A 77 6.66 -28.31 0.24
C SER A 77 6.21 -27.47 -0.94
N ARG A 78 5.85 -28.11 -2.07
CA ARG A 78 5.29 -27.43 -3.24
C ARG A 78 3.81 -27.06 -3.06
N ASP A 79 3.04 -27.95 -2.44
CA ASP A 79 1.59 -27.84 -2.37
C ASP A 79 1.11 -26.98 -1.19
N LEU A 80 1.97 -26.78 -0.18
CA LEU A 80 1.74 -25.86 0.93
C LEU A 80 1.85 -24.41 0.46
N ASP A 81 0.78 -23.65 0.60
CA ASP A 81 0.72 -22.23 0.22
C ASP A 81 1.28 -21.35 1.34
N PHE A 82 2.57 -21.48 1.61
CA PHE A 82 3.27 -20.78 2.70
C PHE A 82 4.54 -20.10 2.20
N GLY A 83 4.82 -18.93 2.77
CA GLY A 83 5.98 -18.15 2.37
C GLY A 83 7.34 -18.74 2.78
N CYS A 84 7.34 -19.66 3.75
CA CYS A 84 8.50 -20.42 4.21
C CYS A 84 8.07 -21.85 4.59
N VAL A 85 8.74 -22.87 4.04
CA VAL A 85 8.49 -24.28 4.41
C VAL A 85 9.78 -24.91 4.87
N TRP A 86 9.80 -25.40 6.12
CA TRP A 86 10.91 -26.20 6.65
C TRP A 86 10.61 -27.69 6.49
N THR A 87 11.63 -28.47 6.13
CA THR A 87 11.56 -29.94 6.15
C THR A 87 12.43 -30.48 7.28
N ASN A 88 11.86 -31.29 8.16
CA ASN A 88 12.52 -31.90 9.33
C ASN A 88 13.19 -30.89 10.28
N ALA A 89 12.64 -29.67 10.30
CA ALA A 89 13.03 -28.58 11.18
C ALA A 89 11.83 -27.64 11.35
N HIS A 90 11.92 -26.72 12.32
CA HIS A 90 10.98 -25.62 12.49
C HIS A 90 11.72 -24.46 13.15
N LEU A 91 11.53 -23.23 12.64
CA LEU A 91 12.20 -21.99 13.11
C LEU A 91 13.66 -21.71 12.75
N PRO A 92 14.48 -22.52 12.04
CA PRO A 92 15.82 -22.06 11.68
C PRO A 92 15.72 -20.90 10.68
N PHE A 93 16.29 -19.76 11.04
CA PHE A 93 16.44 -18.58 10.18
C PHE A 93 17.88 -18.46 9.70
N VAL A 94 18.06 -18.34 8.39
CA VAL A 94 19.36 -18.08 7.77
C VAL A 94 19.25 -16.81 6.95
N SER A 95 20.27 -15.95 7.01
CA SER A 95 20.19 -14.61 6.41
C SER A 95 20.20 -14.64 4.88
N GLU A 96 20.65 -15.75 4.30
CA GLU A 96 20.76 -15.97 2.87
C GLU A 96 19.43 -16.35 2.21
N MET A 97 18.45 -16.86 2.97
CA MET A 97 17.17 -17.33 2.45
C MET A 97 16.05 -16.32 2.73
N PRO A 98 15.12 -16.09 1.77
CA PRO A 98 14.07 -15.10 1.93
C PRO A 98 13.08 -15.54 3.02
N HIS A 99 12.62 -14.59 3.83
CA HIS A 99 11.59 -14.84 4.82
C HIS A 99 10.43 -13.86 4.68
N GLY A 100 9.20 -14.35 4.75
CA GLY A 100 8.00 -13.54 4.59
C GLY A 100 6.85 -14.42 4.12
N GLY A 101 5.64 -14.12 4.55
CA GLY A 101 4.45 -14.96 4.33
C GLY A 101 3.72 -14.67 3.03
N PHE A 102 2.62 -15.39 2.85
CA PHE A 102 1.60 -15.11 1.85
C PHE A 102 0.28 -14.72 2.53
N GLY A 103 -0.78 -14.48 1.76
CA GLY A 103 -2.14 -14.31 2.28
C GLY A 103 -2.27 -13.24 3.37
N ALA A 104 -2.88 -13.61 4.50
CA ALA A 104 -3.03 -12.68 5.63
C ALA A 104 -1.72 -12.40 6.39
N SER A 105 -0.66 -13.20 6.15
CA SER A 105 0.66 -13.02 6.77
C SER A 105 1.54 -12.00 6.04
N GLY A 106 1.05 -11.39 4.96
CA GLY A 106 1.67 -10.22 4.33
C GLY A 106 2.19 -10.48 2.91
N TYR A 107 3.03 -9.56 2.43
CA TYR A 107 3.69 -9.61 1.13
C TYR A 107 5.12 -9.04 1.24
N GLY A 108 5.96 -9.36 0.25
CA GLY A 108 7.38 -9.03 0.27
C GLY A 108 8.21 -10.12 0.95
N LYS A 109 9.53 -9.95 0.92
CA LYS A 109 10.47 -10.87 1.58
C LYS A 109 11.54 -10.05 2.28
N ASP A 110 11.75 -10.33 3.56
CA ASP A 110 12.93 -9.87 4.30
C ASP A 110 14.09 -10.86 4.12
N LEU A 111 15.28 -10.44 4.57
CA LEU A 111 16.54 -11.19 4.43
C LEU A 111 16.91 -11.42 2.96
N SER A 112 17.89 -12.29 2.71
CA SER A 112 18.35 -12.72 1.38
C SER A 112 18.69 -11.59 0.40
N GLY A 113 18.97 -11.95 -0.86
CA GLY A 113 19.04 -11.00 -1.95
C GLY A 113 17.70 -10.30 -2.23
N TYR A 114 16.58 -11.03 -2.04
CA TYR A 114 15.24 -10.55 -2.39
C TYR A 114 14.80 -9.36 -1.55
N GLY A 115 15.20 -9.29 -0.28
CA GLY A 115 14.86 -8.15 0.57
C GLY A 115 15.49 -6.85 0.11
N PHE A 116 16.65 -6.88 -0.56
CA PHE A 116 17.26 -5.65 -1.07
C PHE A 116 16.43 -4.98 -2.17
N ASP A 117 15.64 -5.74 -2.94
CA ASP A 117 14.79 -5.18 -3.99
C ASP A 117 13.74 -4.23 -3.39
N ASP A 118 13.19 -4.56 -2.21
CA ASP A 118 12.24 -3.72 -1.48
C ASP A 118 12.87 -2.41 -0.94
N TYR A 119 14.21 -2.39 -0.78
CA TYR A 119 14.98 -1.21 -0.41
C TYR A 119 15.68 -0.53 -1.61
N THR A 120 15.44 -1.01 -2.83
CA THR A 120 16.09 -0.52 -4.05
C THR A 120 15.11 0.26 -4.93
N ARG A 121 15.63 1.27 -5.65
CA ARG A 121 14.86 2.04 -6.65
C ARG A 121 15.32 1.68 -8.06
N ILE A 122 14.52 0.88 -8.77
CA ILE A 122 14.82 0.46 -10.13
C ILE A 122 14.54 1.61 -11.11
N LYS A 123 15.54 1.99 -11.93
CA LYS A 123 15.41 2.99 -13.00
C LYS A 123 15.81 2.38 -14.35
N HIS A 124 14.87 2.32 -15.28
CA HIS A 124 15.16 1.94 -16.67
C HIS A 124 15.61 3.15 -17.47
N VAL A 125 16.78 3.07 -18.11
CA VAL A 125 17.28 4.06 -19.06
C VAL A 125 17.60 3.34 -20.37
N MET A 126 16.87 3.68 -21.42
CA MET A 126 17.10 3.16 -22.76
C MET A 126 17.62 4.27 -23.65
N ILE A 127 18.79 4.04 -24.24
CA ILE A 127 19.43 4.98 -25.16
C ILE A 127 19.54 4.26 -26.50
N LEU A 128 18.86 4.81 -27.51
CA LEU A 128 19.03 4.39 -28.89
C LEU A 128 20.31 5.02 -29.43
N VAL A 129 21.34 4.20 -29.67
CA VAL A 129 22.59 4.66 -30.28
C VAL A 129 22.62 4.17 -31.73
N GLY A 130 22.37 5.10 -32.66
CA GLY A 130 22.38 4.85 -34.11
C GLY A 130 21.48 5.84 -34.86
N HIS A 131 21.99 6.44 -35.94
CA HIS A 131 21.31 7.50 -36.70
C HIS A 131 20.28 6.98 -37.73
N ASP A 132 20.13 5.66 -37.86
CA ASP A 132 19.37 5.02 -38.96
C ASP A 132 18.02 4.41 -38.57
N ALA A 133 17.68 4.35 -37.29
CA ALA A 133 16.38 3.81 -36.86
C ALA A 133 15.19 4.71 -37.27
N LEU A 134 15.42 6.02 -37.46
CA LEU A 134 14.42 6.97 -37.95
C LEU A 134 14.39 7.10 -39.49
N GLN A 135 15.36 6.51 -40.22
CA GLN A 135 15.37 6.59 -41.69
C GLN A 135 14.43 5.59 -42.36
N ARG A 136 14.06 4.49 -41.69
CA ARG A 136 13.10 3.52 -42.24
C ARG A 136 11.65 4.03 -42.32
N CYS A 137 11.36 5.22 -41.79
CA CYS A 137 10.07 5.89 -41.94
C CYS A 137 10.06 7.02 -42.99
N ARG A 138 11.14 7.24 -43.74
CA ARG A 138 11.07 8.10 -44.92
C ARG A 138 10.43 7.32 -46.07
N GLY A 139 9.12 7.53 -46.26
CA GLY A 139 8.42 7.12 -47.48
C GLY A 139 9.11 7.64 -48.74
N PRO A 140 8.80 7.09 -49.93
CA PRO A 140 9.53 7.38 -51.15
C PRO A 140 9.55 8.89 -51.43
N ARG A 141 10.74 9.43 -51.75
CA ARG A 141 10.93 10.79 -52.28
C ARG A 141 10.02 10.98 -53.51
N GLU A 142 9.46 12.18 -53.65
CA GLU A 142 8.58 12.60 -54.74
C GLU A 142 9.02 12.03 -56.11
N PRO A 143 8.06 11.62 -56.96
CA PRO A 143 8.38 11.17 -58.30
C PRO A 143 8.87 12.37 -59.14
N PRO A 144 9.78 12.15 -60.11
CA PRO A 144 10.21 13.21 -61.02
C PRO A 144 9.02 13.78 -61.82
N PRO A 145 9.05 15.06 -62.20
CA PRO A 145 7.94 15.69 -62.90
C PRO A 145 7.83 15.10 -64.31
N GLY A 146 6.75 14.36 -64.57
CA GLY A 146 6.48 13.83 -65.92
C GLY A 146 5.69 12.52 -66.04
N SER A 147 5.28 11.85 -64.96
CA SER A 147 4.48 10.62 -65.07
C SER A 147 3.05 10.84 -64.55
N ALA A 148 2.19 11.38 -65.39
CA ALA A 148 0.74 11.23 -65.21
C ALA A 148 0.36 9.77 -65.54
N GLY A 149 -0.04 8.99 -64.53
CA GLY A 149 -0.79 7.74 -64.77
C GLY A 149 -0.17 6.42 -64.31
N ALA A 150 0.41 6.32 -63.10
CA ALA A 150 0.68 5.03 -62.47
C ALA A 150 0.04 4.96 -61.07
N PRO A 151 -0.58 3.82 -60.68
CA PRO A 151 -1.24 3.69 -59.39
C PRO A 151 -0.22 3.72 -58.24
N SER A 152 -0.56 4.45 -57.17
CA SER A 152 0.25 4.62 -55.97
C SER A 152 0.70 3.27 -55.38
N PRO A 153 1.95 3.12 -54.91
CA PRO A 153 2.40 1.88 -54.30
C PRO A 153 1.67 1.66 -52.97
N THR A 154 0.93 0.57 -52.87
CA THR A 154 0.39 0.07 -51.62
C THR A 154 1.55 -0.39 -50.74
N PHE A 155 1.79 0.31 -49.64
CA PHE A 155 2.69 -0.16 -48.59
C PHE A 155 2.14 -1.47 -48.02
N ARG A 156 2.85 -2.59 -48.26
CA ARG A 156 2.58 -3.84 -47.52
C ARG A 156 3.00 -3.64 -46.06
N PRO A 157 2.14 -3.96 -45.07
CA PRO A 157 2.55 -3.96 -43.69
C PRO A 157 3.60 -5.06 -43.46
N CYS A 158 4.71 -4.69 -42.83
CA CYS A 158 5.72 -5.63 -42.37
C CYS A 158 5.07 -6.63 -41.40
N LYS A 159 5.19 -7.93 -41.71
CA LYS A 159 4.73 -9.03 -40.87
C LYS A 159 5.71 -9.23 -39.71
N SER A 160 5.40 -8.62 -38.58
CA SER A 160 5.69 -9.13 -37.23
C SER A 160 4.68 -8.42 -36.31
N GLY A 161 3.46 -8.95 -36.13
CA GLY A 161 3.21 -9.95 -35.10
C GLY A 161 3.70 -9.37 -33.76
N VAL A 162 2.92 -8.60 -33.01
CA VAL A 162 1.69 -9.01 -32.34
C VAL A 162 0.74 -7.81 -32.18
N ARG A 163 -0.55 -8.05 -32.43
CA ARG A 163 -1.68 -7.22 -31.99
C ARG A 163 -2.50 -8.05 -30.99
N GLU A 164 -2.98 -7.41 -29.92
CA GLU A 164 -4.38 -7.40 -29.42
C GLU A 164 -4.41 -6.37 -28.27
N ALA A 165 -5.13 -5.24 -28.36
CA ALA A 165 -6.58 -4.98 -28.48
C ALA A 165 -7.32 -5.10 -27.13
N VAL A 166 -7.55 -3.96 -26.48
CA VAL A 166 -8.62 -3.79 -25.48
C VAL A 166 -9.76 -3.03 -26.13
N LEU A 167 -10.94 -3.66 -26.13
CA LEU A 167 -12.22 -3.11 -26.58
C LEU A 167 -12.59 -1.84 -25.80
N ALA A 168 -13.00 -0.78 -26.50
CA ALA A 168 -13.85 0.27 -25.95
C ALA A 168 -15.30 0.03 -26.44
N PRO A 169 -16.32 0.11 -25.57
CA PRO A 169 -17.70 -0.07 -26.00
C PRO A 169 -18.26 1.24 -26.60
N GLY A 170 -18.71 1.12 -27.86
CA GLY A 170 -19.99 1.61 -28.37
C GLY A 170 -20.29 3.11 -28.36
N VAL A 171 -20.20 3.73 -29.55
CA VAL A 171 -21.00 4.91 -29.91
C VAL A 171 -22.08 4.45 -30.89
N GLY A 172 -23.35 4.68 -30.53
CA GLY A 172 -24.48 4.68 -31.46
C GLY A 172 -24.79 6.10 -31.95
N PRO A 173 -25.38 6.28 -33.14
CA PRO A 173 -25.55 7.60 -33.77
C PRO A 173 -26.95 8.17 -33.50
N ASP A 174 -27.09 9.49 -33.32
CA ASP A 174 -28.10 10.25 -34.08
C ASP A 174 -27.90 11.78 -34.06
N ARG A 175 -28.04 12.35 -35.26
CA ARG A 175 -28.60 13.64 -35.67
C ARG A 175 -28.35 14.92 -34.84
N GLY A 176 -27.54 15.78 -35.46
CA GLY A 176 -28.06 17.00 -36.10
C GLY A 176 -28.03 18.30 -35.29
N ARG A 177 -27.53 19.34 -35.96
CA ARG A 177 -27.78 20.79 -35.78
C ARG A 177 -26.66 21.60 -35.09
N GLU A 178 -25.76 22.13 -35.90
CA GLU A 178 -25.26 23.51 -35.77
C GLU A 178 -26.04 24.39 -36.77
N PRO A 179 -26.00 25.75 -36.72
CA PRO A 179 -25.11 26.60 -35.92
C PRO A 179 -25.84 27.74 -35.18
N THR A 180 -25.15 28.40 -34.24
CA THR A 180 -25.16 29.87 -34.06
C THR A 180 -24.19 30.26 -32.94
N SER A 181 -23.09 30.93 -33.31
CA SER A 181 -22.44 31.94 -32.44
C SER A 181 -23.27 33.22 -32.51
N PRO A 182 -23.47 33.96 -31.41
CA PRO A 182 -22.47 34.92 -30.91
C PRO A 182 -22.38 34.87 -29.36
N THR A 183 -21.36 35.36 -28.66
CA THR A 183 -20.96 36.77 -28.52
C THR A 183 -19.74 36.82 -27.59
N ARG A 184 -18.85 37.79 -27.83
CA ARG A 184 -17.76 38.21 -26.90
C ARG A 184 -18.28 38.41 -25.48
N GLY A 185 -17.60 37.83 -24.50
CA GLY A 185 -17.76 38.12 -23.07
C GLY A 185 -16.45 37.85 -22.33
N SER A 186 -15.75 38.93 -22.00
CA SER A 186 -14.69 39.06 -20.97
C SER A 186 -13.76 37.85 -20.72
N SER A 187 -12.51 38.01 -21.11
CA SER A 187 -11.36 37.36 -20.46
C SER A 187 -11.43 37.53 -18.94
N MET A 188 -11.80 36.48 -18.21
CA MET A 188 -11.57 36.39 -16.77
C MET A 188 -10.06 36.21 -16.53
N PRO A 189 -9.41 37.04 -15.70
CA PRO A 189 -8.01 36.85 -15.40
C PRO A 189 -7.85 35.54 -14.63
N HIS A 190 -6.95 34.68 -15.11
CA HIS A 190 -6.44 33.57 -14.32
C HIS A 190 -5.91 34.18 -13.01
N ARG A 191 -6.68 34.09 -11.91
CA ARG A 191 -6.21 34.52 -10.60
C ARG A 191 -5.07 33.60 -10.24
N ASP A 192 -3.86 34.11 -10.38
CA ASP A 192 -2.65 33.50 -9.88
C ASP A 192 -2.70 33.59 -8.34
N THR A 193 -3.45 32.68 -7.70
CA THR A 193 -3.46 32.52 -6.24
C THR A 193 -2.17 31.86 -5.79
N THR A 194 -1.07 32.61 -5.90
CA THR A 194 0.11 32.37 -5.09
C THR A 194 -0.25 32.71 -3.64
N ALA A 195 -0.89 31.76 -2.95
CA ALA A 195 -1.15 31.85 -1.53
C ALA A 195 0.14 32.29 -0.82
N ARG A 196 0.07 33.37 -0.03
CA ARG A 196 1.22 33.98 0.63
C ARG A 196 1.62 33.12 1.83
N ARG A 197 2.30 32.01 1.55
CA ARG A 197 2.66 31.00 2.55
C ARG A 197 3.66 31.55 3.58
N PRO A 198 3.60 31.08 4.84
CA PRO A 198 4.54 31.53 5.87
C PRO A 198 5.98 31.11 5.53
N PRO A 199 6.99 31.98 5.78
CA PRO A 199 8.38 31.62 5.59
C PRO A 199 8.80 30.52 6.57
N LEU A 200 9.79 29.70 6.17
CA LEU A 200 10.32 28.65 7.03
C LEU A 200 10.91 29.25 8.32
N PRO A 201 10.64 28.66 9.50
CA PRO A 201 11.15 29.19 10.76
C PRO A 201 12.67 29.09 10.85
N THR A 202 13.33 30.19 11.23
CA THR A 202 14.78 30.30 11.44
C THR A 202 15.12 30.57 12.92
N GLY A 203 16.38 30.35 13.31
CA GLY A 203 16.87 30.63 14.67
C GLY A 203 16.09 29.90 15.78
N TRP A 204 15.72 30.61 16.83
CA TRP A 204 14.98 30.06 17.99
C TRP A 204 13.59 29.52 17.62
N ARG A 205 12.92 30.10 16.59
CA ARG A 205 11.62 29.61 16.11
C ARG A 205 11.72 28.21 15.52
N ARG A 206 12.87 27.87 14.92
CA ARG A 206 13.16 26.51 14.43
C ARG A 206 13.28 25.52 15.59
N LEU A 207 13.87 25.95 16.71
CA LEU A 207 13.99 25.13 17.92
C LEU A 207 12.58 24.85 18.50
N ALA A 208 11.75 25.89 18.64
CA ALA A 208 10.38 25.75 19.09
C ALA A 208 9.54 24.85 18.16
N ALA A 209 9.68 24.99 16.84
CA ALA A 209 8.99 24.14 15.86
C ALA A 209 9.45 22.66 15.89
N ARG A 210 10.64 22.37 16.45
CA ARG A 210 11.17 21.02 16.62
C ARG A 210 10.86 20.40 17.98
N LEU A 211 10.46 21.20 18.97
CA LEU A 211 10.12 20.72 20.32
C LEU A 211 9.08 19.59 20.32
N PRO A 212 8.01 19.62 19.49
CA PRO A 212 7.06 18.51 19.44
C PRO A 212 7.70 17.17 19.07
N ILE A 213 8.69 17.16 18.17
CA ILE A 213 9.41 15.93 17.78
C ILE A 213 10.09 15.31 19.01
N LEU A 214 10.76 16.13 19.84
CA LEU A 214 11.40 15.65 21.05
C LEU A 214 10.37 15.06 22.02
N LEU A 215 9.24 15.74 22.21
CA LEU A 215 8.17 15.30 23.12
C LEU A 215 7.56 13.96 22.67
N PHE A 216 7.32 13.75 21.37
CA PHE A 216 6.90 12.44 20.86
C PHE A 216 7.95 11.35 21.11
N ARG A 217 9.24 11.66 20.92
CA ARG A 217 10.35 10.70 21.11
C ARG A 217 10.54 10.24 22.55
N ILE A 218 10.23 11.08 23.54
CA ILE A 218 10.31 10.72 24.97
C ILE A 218 8.99 10.16 25.52
N GLY A 219 8.02 9.83 24.65
CA GLY A 219 6.74 9.24 25.05
C GLY A 219 5.71 10.23 25.61
N LEU A 220 5.92 11.53 25.42
CA LEU A 220 4.98 12.60 25.80
C LEU A 220 4.08 13.03 24.63
N GLY A 221 3.93 12.18 23.61
CA GLY A 221 3.06 12.45 22.45
C GLY A 221 1.59 12.63 22.83
N PHE A 222 1.14 12.03 23.94
CA PHE A 222 -0.22 12.18 24.46
C PHE A 222 -0.61 13.63 24.80
N LEU A 223 0.38 14.52 25.09
CA LEU A 223 0.13 15.93 25.41
C LEU A 223 -0.51 16.70 24.24
N PHE A 224 -0.35 16.20 23.01
CA PHE A 224 -0.92 16.82 21.81
C PHE A 224 -2.31 16.27 21.45
N GLY A 225 -2.86 15.37 22.26
CA GLY A 225 -4.18 14.78 22.07
C GLY A 225 -4.32 14.16 20.69
N LYS A 226 -5.38 14.58 19.96
CA LYS A 226 -5.69 14.13 18.60
C LYS A 226 -5.28 15.13 17.51
N ARG A 227 -4.58 16.20 17.85
CA ARG A 227 -4.30 17.32 16.93
C ARG A 227 -3.02 17.18 16.14
N LEU A 228 -2.02 16.50 16.68
CA LEU A 228 -0.73 16.33 16.03
C LEU A 228 -0.39 14.85 15.94
N LEU A 229 0.38 14.51 14.91
CA LEU A 229 1.03 13.20 14.79
C LEU A 229 2.50 13.40 14.45
N LEU A 230 3.36 12.45 14.82
CA LEU A 230 4.74 12.43 14.39
C LEU A 230 4.85 11.55 13.14
N LEU A 231 5.17 12.18 12.02
CA LEU A 231 5.33 11.51 10.73
C LEU A 231 6.82 11.26 10.45
N HIS A 232 7.19 10.01 10.21
CA HIS A 232 8.49 9.67 9.66
C HIS A 232 8.48 9.83 8.14
N HIS A 233 9.59 10.25 7.56
CA HIS A 233 9.77 10.29 6.11
C HIS A 233 11.24 10.19 5.76
N VAL A 234 11.57 9.67 4.59
CA VAL A 234 12.96 9.56 4.12
C VAL A 234 13.26 10.73 3.19
N GLY A 235 14.39 11.42 3.38
CA GLY A 235 14.76 12.52 2.51
C GLY A 235 15.13 12.03 1.11
N ARG A 236 14.35 12.39 0.07
CA ARG A 236 14.55 11.95 -1.33
C ARG A 236 15.95 12.15 -1.90
N ILE A 237 16.63 13.21 -1.47
CA ILE A 237 18.00 13.54 -1.91
C ILE A 237 19.03 12.85 -1.01
N SER A 238 18.77 12.80 0.30
CA SER A 238 19.77 12.39 1.29
C SER A 238 19.70 10.93 1.74
N GLY A 239 18.60 10.22 1.48
CA GLY A 239 18.32 8.88 2.01
C GLY A 239 18.12 8.80 3.54
N LEU A 240 18.35 9.89 4.29
CA LEU A 240 18.23 9.88 5.74
C LEU A 240 16.79 9.89 6.22
N GLY A 241 16.51 9.13 7.29
CA GLY A 241 15.27 9.22 8.06
C GLY A 241 15.11 10.60 8.69
N ARG A 242 13.95 11.20 8.49
CA ARG A 242 13.55 12.52 9.00
C ARG A 242 12.18 12.39 9.67
N MET A 243 11.85 13.39 10.47
CA MET A 243 10.59 13.48 11.20
C MET A 243 9.99 14.87 11.04
N VAL A 244 8.67 14.91 10.94
CA VAL A 244 7.87 16.14 10.96
C VAL A 244 6.63 15.91 11.80
N VAL A 245 6.10 16.99 12.40
CA VAL A 245 4.86 16.94 13.19
C VAL A 245 3.79 17.80 12.51
N PRO A 246 2.99 17.23 11.59
CA PRO A 246 1.88 17.92 10.95
C PRO A 246 0.63 17.96 11.84
N GLU A 247 -0.26 18.90 11.53
CA GLU A 247 -1.59 18.98 12.12
C GLU A 247 -2.55 17.98 11.45
N VAL A 248 -3.32 17.29 12.29
CA VAL A 248 -4.39 16.37 11.92
C VAL A 248 -5.69 17.15 11.81
N VAL A 249 -6.24 17.17 10.60
CA VAL A 249 -7.47 17.88 10.23
C VAL A 249 -8.69 16.99 10.46
N SER A 250 -8.53 15.69 10.21
CA SER A 250 -9.54 14.68 10.51
C SER A 250 -8.88 13.38 10.94
N TYR A 251 -9.54 12.65 11.83
CA TYR A 251 -9.14 11.33 12.27
C TYR A 251 -10.37 10.43 12.35
N ASP A 252 -10.33 9.33 11.61
CA ASP A 252 -11.31 8.26 11.66
C ASP A 252 -10.75 7.09 12.49
N PRO A 253 -11.28 6.85 13.70
CA PRO A 253 -10.84 5.75 14.54
C PRO A 253 -11.29 4.37 14.04
N ALA A 254 -12.35 4.28 13.23
CA ALA A 254 -12.87 2.99 12.76
C ALA A 254 -11.93 2.36 11.72
N ASN A 255 -11.41 3.19 10.82
CA ASN A 255 -10.50 2.77 9.75
C ASN A 255 -9.02 3.06 10.06
N ALA A 256 -8.72 3.62 11.23
CA ALA A 256 -7.41 4.15 11.59
C ALA A 256 -6.80 5.00 10.45
N SER A 257 -7.56 6.02 10.05
CA SER A 257 -7.21 6.93 8.96
C SER A 257 -7.04 8.36 9.46
N TRP A 258 -5.99 9.05 9.03
CA TRP A 258 -5.71 10.45 9.39
C TRP A 258 -5.62 11.31 8.15
N ILE A 259 -6.19 12.50 8.18
CA ILE A 259 -5.98 13.51 7.16
C ILE A 259 -5.11 14.61 7.74
N ILE A 260 -3.97 14.86 7.09
CA ILE A 260 -3.01 15.91 7.46
C ILE A 260 -2.88 16.95 6.34
N ALA A 261 -2.54 18.18 6.73
CA ALA A 261 -2.37 19.30 5.80
C ALA A 261 -0.90 19.72 5.66
N SER A 262 -0.47 20.02 4.43
CA SER A 262 0.81 20.67 4.18
C SER A 262 0.70 22.18 4.24
N GLY A 263 0.90 22.75 5.43
CA GLY A 263 0.86 24.19 5.65
C GLY A 263 1.95 25.00 4.92
N PHE A 264 3.07 24.37 4.56
CA PHE A 264 4.12 25.02 3.74
C PHE A 264 3.94 24.75 2.23
N GLY A 265 2.85 24.08 1.85
CA GLY A 265 2.48 23.82 0.47
C GLY A 265 3.12 22.54 -0.11
N PRO A 266 2.89 22.28 -1.41
CA PRO A 266 3.29 21.03 -2.03
C PRO A 266 4.81 20.91 -2.13
N LYS A 267 5.57 22.03 -2.09
CA LYS A 267 7.04 22.01 -2.11
C LYS A 267 7.68 21.65 -0.77
N ALA A 268 6.89 21.44 0.30
CA ALA A 268 7.43 21.04 1.60
C ALA A 268 8.20 19.72 1.48
N ASP A 269 9.39 19.64 2.07
CA ASP A 269 10.26 18.47 1.88
C ASP A 269 9.58 17.17 2.31
N TRP A 270 8.91 17.14 3.46
CA TRP A 270 8.21 15.94 3.91
C TRP A 270 7.11 15.51 2.94
N TYR A 271 6.39 16.46 2.34
CA TYR A 271 5.33 16.19 1.37
C TYR A 271 5.91 15.63 0.07
N GLN A 272 6.97 16.25 -0.44
CA GLN A 272 7.72 15.77 -1.61
C GLN A 272 8.35 14.40 -1.38
N ASN A 273 8.81 14.14 -0.15
CA ASN A 273 9.36 12.85 0.22
C ASN A 273 8.28 11.76 0.26
N LEU A 274 7.08 12.06 0.76
CA LEU A 274 5.96 11.10 0.73
C LEU A 274 5.46 10.83 -0.70
N LEU A 275 5.52 11.82 -1.60
CA LEU A 275 5.16 11.60 -3.00
C LEU A 275 6.07 10.54 -3.64
N GLU A 276 7.32 10.46 -3.18
CA GLU A 276 8.28 9.47 -3.66
C GLU A 276 8.22 8.15 -2.89
N GLN A 277 8.02 8.22 -1.57
CA GLN A 277 7.89 7.07 -0.68
C GLN A 277 6.63 7.21 0.21
N PRO A 278 5.47 6.76 -0.28
CA PRO A 278 4.20 6.95 0.42
C PRO A 278 4.01 6.01 1.62
N LYS A 279 4.73 4.89 1.68
CA LYS A 279 4.69 3.96 2.81
C LYS A 279 5.65 4.43 3.90
N THR A 280 5.13 4.65 5.11
CA THR A 280 5.96 5.14 6.21
C THR A 280 5.36 4.79 7.57
N LEU A 281 6.04 5.20 8.64
CA LEU A 281 5.57 5.13 10.01
C LEU A 281 5.04 6.49 10.47
N THR A 282 3.94 6.46 11.21
CA THR A 282 3.44 7.61 11.97
C THR A 282 3.26 7.21 13.43
N GLN A 283 3.41 8.15 14.35
CA GLN A 283 3.08 7.98 15.75
C GLN A 283 1.96 8.95 16.11
N PHE A 284 0.82 8.40 16.53
CA PHE A 284 -0.34 9.15 17.00
C PHE A 284 -0.53 8.90 18.50
N GLY A 285 -0.45 9.96 19.29
CA GLY A 285 -0.20 9.83 20.73
C GLY A 285 1.11 9.08 20.99
N ASN A 286 1.03 7.91 21.64
CA ASN A 286 2.20 7.08 21.97
C ASN A 286 2.27 5.78 21.16
N ARG A 287 1.40 5.61 20.16
CA ARG A 287 1.33 4.38 19.37
C ARG A 287 1.92 4.59 17.97
N PRO A 288 2.88 3.75 17.55
CA PRO A 288 3.34 3.72 16.17
C PRO A 288 2.32 3.00 15.28
N HIS A 289 2.20 3.46 14.03
CA HIS A 289 1.33 2.92 13.00
C HIS A 289 2.07 2.89 11.66
N ALA A 290 2.06 1.76 10.97
CA ALA A 290 2.47 1.67 9.59
C ALA A 290 1.32 2.17 8.69
N VAL A 291 1.60 3.14 7.84
CA VAL A 291 0.60 3.84 7.03
C VAL A 291 1.05 3.99 5.58
N THR A 292 0.07 4.09 4.69
CA THR A 292 0.28 4.50 3.30
C THR A 292 -0.32 5.89 3.09
N ALA A 293 0.44 6.78 2.48
CA ALA A 293 0.03 8.14 2.13
C ALA A 293 -0.73 8.18 0.79
N HIS A 294 -1.92 8.75 0.81
CA HIS A 294 -2.78 9.02 -0.34
C HIS A 294 -2.95 10.53 -0.49
N PHE A 295 -2.64 11.05 -1.67
CA PHE A 295 -2.67 12.48 -1.96
C PHE A 295 -4.05 12.87 -2.48
N LEU A 296 -4.68 13.83 -1.80
CA LEU A 296 -6.05 14.22 -2.10
C LEU A 296 -6.07 15.32 -3.15
N THR A 297 -7.08 15.27 -4.01
CA THR A 297 -7.33 16.27 -5.04
C THR A 297 -7.74 17.62 -4.43
N PRO A 298 -7.61 18.73 -5.17
CA PRO A 298 -8.05 20.04 -4.69
C PRO A 298 -9.53 20.07 -4.29
N ASP A 299 -10.40 19.38 -5.01
CA ASP A 299 -11.84 19.35 -4.71
C ASP A 299 -12.14 18.54 -3.45
N GLU A 300 -11.47 17.40 -3.24
CA GLU A 300 -11.53 16.69 -1.96
C GLU A 300 -11.02 17.58 -0.80
N GLY A 301 -9.96 18.36 -1.03
CA GLY A 301 -9.46 19.36 -0.09
C GLY A 301 -10.48 20.44 0.24
N ALA A 302 -11.29 20.87 -0.74
CA ALA A 302 -12.37 21.82 -0.57
C ALA A 302 -13.43 21.28 0.41
N ASP A 303 -13.86 20.03 0.20
CA ASP A 303 -14.84 19.36 1.06
C ASP A 303 -14.32 19.18 2.49
N ILE A 304 -13.06 18.74 2.63
CA ILE A 304 -12.41 18.55 3.94
C ILE A 304 -12.34 19.86 4.72
N MET A 305 -11.94 20.95 4.06
CA MET A 305 -11.78 22.23 4.74
C MET A 305 -13.12 22.85 5.13
N ALA A 306 -14.14 22.69 4.29
CA ALA A 306 -15.51 23.10 4.62
C ALA A 306 -16.06 22.34 5.84
N ASP A 307 -15.88 21.03 5.87
CA ASP A 307 -16.29 20.19 7.01
C ASP A 307 -15.51 20.53 8.29
N TYR A 308 -14.20 20.73 8.17
CA TYR A 308 -13.34 21.12 9.29
C TYR A 308 -13.74 22.49 9.86
N ALA A 309 -14.04 23.47 9.01
CA ALA A 309 -14.51 24.79 9.43
C ALA A 309 -15.85 24.72 10.16
N ARG A 310 -16.76 23.84 9.73
CA ARG A 310 -18.05 23.62 10.40
C ARG A 310 -17.86 23.05 11.81
N ARG A 311 -16.97 22.07 11.97
CA ARG A 311 -16.66 21.44 13.27
C ARG A 311 -15.81 22.33 14.19
N HIS A 312 -14.92 23.14 13.61
CA HIS A 312 -13.92 23.90 14.35
C HIS A 312 -13.74 25.35 13.84
N PRO A 313 -14.80 26.19 13.87
CA PRO A 313 -14.81 27.48 13.17
C PRO A 313 -13.69 28.43 13.58
N ARG A 314 -13.44 28.57 14.90
CA ARG A 314 -12.35 29.42 15.40
C ARG A 314 -10.96 28.90 15.02
N THR A 315 -10.79 27.58 14.95
CA THR A 315 -9.50 26.96 14.61
C THR A 315 -9.24 27.09 13.11
N ALA A 316 -10.24 26.80 12.28
CA ALA A 316 -10.17 26.94 10.83
C ALA A 316 -9.82 28.37 10.41
N HIS A 317 -10.48 29.37 11.01
CA HIS A 317 -10.17 30.77 10.73
C HIS A 317 -8.71 31.12 11.06
N ARG A 318 -8.21 30.68 12.22
CA ARG A 318 -6.80 30.91 12.63
C ARG A 318 -5.81 30.19 11.72
N LEU A 319 -6.13 28.96 11.30
CA LEU A 319 -5.30 28.18 10.38
C LEU A 319 -5.19 28.87 9.02
N CYS A 320 -6.32 29.26 8.42
CA CYS A 320 -6.35 29.97 7.14
C CYS A 320 -5.59 31.30 7.22
N ALA A 321 -5.76 32.07 8.30
CA ALA A 321 -5.01 33.29 8.53
C ALA A 321 -3.49 33.04 8.62
N TYR A 322 -3.07 31.99 9.33
CA TYR A 322 -1.66 31.60 9.43
C TYR A 322 -1.07 31.16 8.07
N LEU A 323 -1.88 30.51 7.23
CA LEU A 323 -1.49 30.06 5.90
C LEU A 323 -1.56 31.16 4.82
N GLY A 324 -2.01 32.36 5.18
CA GLY A 324 -2.19 33.46 4.23
C GLY A 324 -3.33 33.24 3.24
N LEU A 325 -4.35 32.47 3.64
CA LEU A 325 -5.53 32.16 2.85
C LEU A 325 -6.70 33.02 3.38
N PRO A 326 -7.17 34.02 2.62
CA PRO A 326 -8.25 34.88 3.08
C PRO A 326 -9.55 34.08 3.18
N VAL A 327 -10.19 34.13 4.34
CA VAL A 327 -11.51 33.54 4.59
C VAL A 327 -12.42 34.55 5.25
N ASP A 328 -13.61 34.74 4.71
CA ASP A 328 -14.65 35.65 5.24
C ASP A 328 -15.57 34.96 6.27
N GLY A 329 -15.32 33.69 6.56
CA GLY A 329 -16.14 32.86 7.44
C GLY A 329 -17.26 32.09 6.70
N GLY A 330 -17.48 32.36 5.41
CA GLY A 330 -18.41 31.63 4.57
C GLY A 330 -17.84 30.28 4.11
N GLU A 331 -18.73 29.29 3.90
CA GLU A 331 -18.33 27.95 3.46
C GLU A 331 -17.55 27.98 2.13
N ALA A 332 -17.95 28.83 1.18
CA ALA A 332 -17.28 28.98 -0.10
C ALA A 332 -15.81 29.42 0.04
N ALA A 333 -15.51 30.35 0.95
CA ALA A 333 -14.14 30.78 1.20
C ALA A 333 -13.28 29.67 1.82
N TYR A 334 -13.86 28.82 2.69
CA TYR A 334 -13.17 27.65 3.22
C TYR A 334 -12.95 26.56 2.16
N ARG A 335 -13.88 26.39 1.22
CA ARG A 335 -13.70 25.50 0.06
C ARG A 335 -12.54 25.96 -0.81
N ASP A 336 -12.47 27.25 -1.11
CA ASP A 336 -11.37 27.82 -1.88
C ASP A 336 -10.02 27.72 -1.15
N ALA A 337 -10.02 27.94 0.17
CA ALA A 337 -8.84 27.67 1.00
C ALA A 337 -8.43 26.19 0.93
N GLY A 338 -9.39 25.27 0.99
CA GLY A 338 -9.17 23.83 0.88
C GLY A 338 -8.51 23.43 -0.45
N ARG A 339 -8.95 23.99 -1.58
CA ARG A 339 -8.32 23.74 -2.89
C ARG A 339 -6.86 24.15 -2.96
N ALA A 340 -6.47 25.16 -2.18
CA ALA A 340 -5.10 25.66 -2.15
C ALA A 340 -4.17 24.91 -1.17
N ILE A 341 -4.73 24.10 -0.27
CA ILE A 341 -4.00 23.35 0.75
C ILE A 341 -3.79 21.90 0.24
N PRO A 342 -2.54 21.43 0.15
CA PRO A 342 -2.28 20.02 -0.13
C PRO A 342 -2.64 19.18 1.10
N PHE A 343 -3.54 18.22 0.93
CA PHE A 343 -3.89 17.25 1.96
C PHE A 343 -3.36 15.86 1.63
N VAL A 344 -3.01 15.13 2.68
CA VAL A 344 -2.58 13.73 2.60
C VAL A 344 -3.42 12.93 3.57
N ARG A 345 -4.06 11.87 3.08
CA ARG A 345 -4.69 10.85 3.91
C ARG A 345 -3.66 9.75 4.20
N LEU A 346 -3.54 9.36 5.46
CA LEU A 346 -2.69 8.28 5.94
C LEU A 346 -3.61 7.14 6.38
N ASP A 347 -3.59 6.04 5.65
CA ASP A 347 -4.40 4.86 5.96
C ASP A 347 -3.50 3.77 6.53
N THR A 348 -3.88 3.18 7.68
CA THR A 348 -3.19 1.97 8.14
C THR A 348 -3.42 0.83 7.15
N ALA A 349 -2.41 0.02 6.91
CA ALA A 349 -2.54 -1.17 6.08
C ALA A 349 -3.43 -2.23 6.78
N VAL A 350 -4.76 -2.20 6.61
CA VAL A 350 -5.66 -3.32 7.01
C VAL A 350 -6.86 -3.49 6.06
N ARG A 351 -7.00 -4.75 5.59
CA ARG A 351 -8.13 -5.49 4.99
C ARG A 351 -8.94 -4.81 3.88
N HIS A 352 -8.64 -5.17 2.62
CA HIS A 352 -9.66 -5.21 1.58
C HIS A 352 -10.43 -6.55 1.64
N PRO A 353 -11.77 -6.56 1.56
CA PRO A 353 -12.52 -7.77 1.30
C PRO A 353 -12.17 -8.28 -0.11
N ILE A 354 -11.70 -9.52 -0.21
CA ILE A 354 -11.46 -10.17 -1.50
C ILE A 354 -12.82 -10.58 -2.09
N PRO A 355 -13.15 -10.26 -3.36
CA PRO A 355 -14.33 -10.78 -4.04
C PRO A 355 -14.19 -12.29 -4.21
N SER A 356 -15.22 -13.05 -3.88
CA SER A 356 -15.28 -14.51 -4.08
C SER A 356 -15.05 -14.85 -5.56
N LEU A 357 -13.91 -15.47 -5.87
CA LEU A 357 -13.67 -16.09 -7.16
C LEU A 357 -14.34 -17.48 -7.17
N GLY A 358 -15.20 -17.65 -8.17
CA GLY A 358 -16.02 -18.83 -8.39
C GLY A 358 -15.24 -20.07 -8.81
N GLU A 359 -15.98 -21.16 -8.74
CA GLU A 359 -15.62 -22.56 -8.94
C GLU A 359 -14.79 -22.85 -10.20
N GLY A 360 -13.81 -23.75 -10.05
CA GLY A 360 -13.22 -24.47 -11.18
C GLY A 360 -11.79 -24.96 -10.95
N ALA A 361 -11.60 -26.03 -10.17
CA ALA A 361 -10.35 -26.80 -10.19
C ALA A 361 -10.64 -28.27 -10.56
N PRO A 362 -9.89 -28.88 -11.51
CA PRO A 362 -10.14 -30.24 -11.95
C PRO A 362 -9.55 -31.29 -10.99
N ARG A 363 -10.29 -32.39 -10.84
CA ARG A 363 -9.90 -33.62 -10.13
C ARG A 363 -8.89 -34.43 -10.94
N ALA A 364 -7.81 -34.88 -10.29
CA ALA A 364 -7.03 -36.08 -10.60
C ALA A 364 -6.07 -36.33 -9.41
N ALA A 365 -5.62 -37.52 -9.02
CA ALA A 365 -6.07 -38.91 -9.13
C ALA A 365 -5.35 -39.64 -7.97
N ARG A 366 -5.98 -40.66 -7.37
CA ARG A 366 -5.45 -41.42 -6.24
C ARG A 366 -4.29 -42.33 -6.65
N HIS A 367 -3.21 -42.35 -5.87
CA HIS A 367 -2.43 -43.57 -5.64
C HIS A 367 -1.99 -43.66 -4.17
N GLY A 368 -2.32 -44.80 -3.56
CA GLY A 368 -1.98 -45.13 -2.18
C GLY A 368 -0.59 -45.75 -2.07
N GLY A 369 0.07 -45.44 -0.96
CA GLY A 369 1.28 -46.10 -0.49
C GLY A 369 1.41 -45.80 1.00
N GLY A 370 1.39 -46.83 1.84
CA GLY A 370 1.46 -46.71 3.29
C GLY A 370 2.79 -46.06 3.71
N GLY A 371 2.70 -44.84 4.22
CA GLY A 371 3.83 -44.09 4.77
C GLY A 371 3.59 -43.80 6.25
N VAL A 372 4.65 -43.90 7.04
CA VAL A 372 4.78 -43.42 8.43
C VAL A 372 4.10 -42.04 8.59
N PRO A 373 3.39 -41.75 9.70
CA PRO A 373 2.61 -40.52 9.83
C PRO A 373 3.47 -39.28 9.60
N ALA A 374 3.17 -38.55 8.53
CA ALA A 374 3.69 -37.21 8.35
C ALA A 374 3.11 -36.31 9.44
N SER A 375 3.91 -35.40 9.99
CA SER A 375 3.42 -34.36 10.90
C SER A 375 3.65 -33.00 10.26
N LEU A 376 2.61 -32.18 10.24
CA LEU A 376 2.66 -30.82 9.74
C LEU A 376 2.53 -29.85 10.91
N VAL A 377 3.47 -28.91 11.01
CA VAL A 377 3.41 -27.79 11.93
C VAL A 377 3.09 -26.55 11.11
N VAL A 378 2.01 -25.85 11.44
CA VAL A 378 1.66 -24.57 10.83
C VAL A 378 1.95 -23.47 11.83
N SER A 379 2.61 -22.40 11.39
CA SER A 379 2.82 -21.19 12.19
C SER A 379 2.24 -19.98 11.46
N PRO A 380 1.31 -19.25 12.11
CA PRO A 380 0.66 -18.10 11.50
C PRO A 380 1.64 -16.97 11.16
#